data_AF-A0A8J8TDQ3-F1
#
_entry.id   AF-A0A8J8TDQ3-F1
#
_cell.length_a   1.000
_cell.length_b   1.000
_cell.length_c   1.000
_cell.angle_alpha   90.00
_cell.angle_beta   90.00
_cell.angle_gamma   90.00
#
_symmetry.space_group_name_H-M   'P 1'
#
loop_
_entity.id
_entity.type
_entity.pdbx_description
1 polymer ?
#
loop_
_entity_poly.entity_id
_entity_poly.type
_entity_poly.pdbx_seq_one_letter_code
_entity_poly.pdbx_strand_id
1 'polypeptide(L)' 'MSQSADPADADDADDADEWRFAVDDVGPEAEPAAPESDSIEPESISAEHAAFVALGVLLTVAVIATGL' A
#
# COMPACT_ATOMS: atom_id res chain seq x y z
N MET A 1 -23.91 -41.78 -17.53
CA MET A 1 -24.36 -40.46 -17.03
C MET A 1 -23.53 -40.17 -15.79
N SER A 2 -22.42 -39.44 -15.89
CA SER A 2 -22.33 -37.96 -15.86
C SER A 2 -22.87 -37.37 -14.57
N GLN A 3 -22.01 -36.88 -13.66
CA GLN A 3 -21.64 -35.46 -13.57
C GLN A 3 -20.73 -35.23 -12.35
N SER A 4 -19.52 -34.71 -12.60
CA SER A 4 -18.65 -34.03 -11.62
C SER A 4 -19.37 -32.84 -10.99
N ALA A 5 -19.21 -32.68 -9.67
CA ALA A 5 -19.30 -31.39 -9.00
C ALA A 5 -18.41 -31.45 -7.76
N ASP A 6 -17.12 -31.15 -7.96
CA ASP A 6 -16.27 -30.72 -6.86
C ASP A 6 -16.61 -29.24 -6.58
N PRO A 7 -17.03 -28.86 -5.36
CA PRO A 7 -17.51 -27.51 -5.09
C PRO A 7 -16.38 -26.48 -4.83
N ALA A 8 -15.11 -26.79 -5.16
CA ALA A 8 -14.02 -25.84 -4.97
C ALA A 8 -13.73 -24.93 -6.18
N ASP A 9 -14.46 -25.07 -7.29
CA ASP A 9 -14.20 -24.37 -8.57
C ASP A 9 -15.19 -23.21 -8.82
N ALA A 10 -15.47 -22.38 -7.81
CA ALA A 10 -16.51 -21.34 -7.88
C ALA A 10 -16.06 -19.92 -7.50
N ASP A 11 -14.77 -19.59 -7.58
CA ASP A 11 -14.27 -18.21 -7.49
C ASP A 11 -13.12 -17.97 -8.49
N ASP A 12 -13.31 -18.42 -9.73
CA ASP A 12 -12.48 -18.04 -10.87
C ASP A 12 -13.38 -17.28 -11.87
N ALA A 13 -13.70 -16.03 -11.52
CA ALA A 13 -14.42 -15.11 -12.39
C ALA A 13 -14.15 -13.66 -12.02
N ASP A 14 -12.90 -13.19 -12.14
CA ASP A 14 -12.58 -11.82 -12.59
C ASP A 14 -11.05 -11.68 -12.88
N ASP A 15 -10.58 -12.39 -13.91
CA ASP A 15 -9.28 -12.14 -14.52
C ASP A 15 -9.21 -10.73 -15.16
N ALA A 16 -8.62 -9.76 -14.45
CA ALA A 16 -7.63 -8.77 -14.92
C ALA A 16 -7.68 -7.51 -14.04
N ASP A 17 -6.79 -7.43 -13.04
CA ASP A 17 -6.45 -6.31 -12.13
C ASP A 17 -6.37 -6.76 -10.66
N GLU A 18 -6.61 -8.05 -10.41
CA GLU A 18 -6.61 -8.60 -9.07
C GLU A 18 -5.19 -8.84 -8.55
N TRP A 19 -4.93 -8.29 -7.37
CA TRP A 19 -3.67 -8.47 -6.66
C TRP A 19 -3.38 -9.95 -6.52
N ARG A 20 -2.10 -10.34 -6.60
CA ARG A 20 -1.69 -11.74 -6.72
C ARG A 20 -2.13 -12.67 -5.56
N PHE A 21 -2.65 -12.11 -4.47
CA PHE A 21 -3.19 -12.83 -3.31
C PHE A 21 -4.44 -12.10 -2.80
N ALA A 22 -5.48 -12.84 -2.40
CA ALA A 22 -6.64 -12.26 -1.73
C ALA A 22 -6.29 -11.85 -0.28
N VAL A 23 -7.10 -10.98 0.35
CA VAL A 23 -6.85 -10.51 1.73
C VAL A 23 -6.85 -11.67 2.73
N ASP A 24 -7.67 -12.70 2.48
CA ASP A 24 -7.78 -13.88 3.32
C ASP A 24 -6.62 -14.88 3.11
N ASP A 25 -5.89 -14.76 2.00
CA ASP A 25 -4.71 -15.58 1.68
C ASP A 25 -3.42 -15.08 2.36
N VAL A 26 -3.42 -13.84 2.85
CA VAL A 26 -2.29 -13.21 3.55
C VAL A 26 -2.52 -13.15 5.07
N GLY A 27 -2.35 -14.29 5.73
CA GLY A 27 -2.56 -14.45 7.18
C GLY A 27 -1.29 -14.47 8.04
N PRO A 28 -1.41 -14.41 9.38
CA PRO A 28 -0.28 -14.53 10.31
C PRO A 28 0.41 -15.91 10.27
N GLU A 29 -0.26 -16.91 9.67
CA GLU A 29 0.26 -18.25 9.41
C GLU A 29 1.19 -18.30 8.19
N ALA A 30 1.23 -17.23 7.37
CA ALA A 30 2.22 -17.12 6.31
C ALA A 30 3.61 -17.16 6.96
N GLU A 31 4.51 -18.01 6.43
CA GLU A 31 5.90 -17.98 6.86
C GLU A 31 6.37 -16.53 6.73
N PRO A 32 6.78 -15.87 7.83
CA PRO A 32 7.38 -14.56 7.70
C PRO A 32 8.60 -14.80 6.83
N ALA A 33 8.54 -14.31 5.58
CA ALA A 33 9.75 -14.09 4.82
C ALA A 33 10.58 -13.22 5.75
N ALA A 34 11.58 -13.82 6.40
CA ALA A 34 12.51 -13.08 7.21
C ALA A 34 12.95 -11.96 6.28
N PRO A 35 12.69 -10.68 6.61
CA PRO A 35 13.00 -9.61 5.68
C PRO A 35 14.48 -9.79 5.39
N GLU A 36 14.79 -10.18 4.15
CA GLU A 36 16.15 -10.18 3.63
C GLU A 36 16.70 -8.83 4.10
N SER A 37 17.81 -8.88 4.83
CA SER A 37 18.23 -7.93 5.88
C SER A 37 18.33 -6.44 5.52
N ASP A 38 17.86 -6.02 4.37
CA ASP A 38 17.68 -4.64 3.94
C ASP A 38 16.23 -4.20 4.21
N SER A 39 15.96 -3.78 5.45
CA SER A 39 14.88 -2.82 5.65
C SER A 39 15.08 -1.67 4.66
N ILE A 40 14.04 -1.35 3.89
CA ILE A 40 14.11 -0.25 2.93
C ILE A 40 14.23 1.04 3.75
N GLU A 41 15.44 1.56 3.84
CA GLU A 41 15.65 2.86 4.46
C GLU A 41 15.03 3.93 3.56
N PRO A 42 14.28 4.89 4.12
CA PRO A 42 13.79 6.01 3.35
C PRO A 42 14.97 6.77 2.75
N GLU A 43 14.76 7.29 1.55
CA GLU A 43 15.74 8.19 0.94
C GLU A 43 15.94 9.46 1.79
N SER A 44 17.14 10.01 1.73
CA SER A 44 17.43 11.27 2.40
C SER A 44 16.67 12.42 1.72
N ILE A 45 16.07 13.30 2.52
CA ILE A 45 15.32 14.46 2.04
C ILE A 45 16.28 15.45 1.38
N SER A 46 16.01 15.84 0.13
CA SER A 46 16.74 16.92 -0.54
C SER A 46 16.36 18.29 0.03
N ALA A 47 17.27 19.26 -0.09
CA ALA A 47 16.99 20.63 0.36
C ALA A 47 15.79 21.26 -0.36
N GLU A 48 15.56 20.91 -1.63
CA GLU A 48 14.43 21.39 -2.43
C GLU A 48 13.09 20.85 -1.89
N HIS A 49 13.01 19.55 -1.61
CA HIS A 49 11.80 18.96 -1.01
C HIS A 49 11.50 19.56 0.36
N ALA A 50 12.51 19.76 1.19
CA ALA A 50 12.37 20.41 2.49
C ALA A 50 11.86 21.87 2.36
N ALA A 51 12.34 22.60 1.35
CA ALA A 51 11.91 23.98 1.09
C ALA A 51 10.43 24.05 0.71
N PHE A 52 9.92 23.12 -0.11
CA PHE A 52 8.50 23.08 -0.47
C PHE A 52 7.60 22.80 0.74
N VAL A 53 8.00 21.87 1.61
CA VAL A 53 7.26 21.60 2.85
C VAL A 53 7.25 22.85 3.75
N ALA A 54 8.42 23.47 3.96
CA ALA A 54 8.53 24.68 4.76
C ALA A 54 7.66 25.82 4.19
N LEU A 55 7.64 25.99 2.86
CA LEU A 55 6.79 26.99 2.20
C LEU A 55 5.30 26.72 2.47
N GLY A 56 4.84 25.48 2.35
CA GLY A 56 3.45 25.11 2.63
C GLY A 56 3.06 25.39 4.08
N VAL A 57 3.95 25.07 5.04
CA VAL A 57 3.75 25.38 6.46
C VAL A 57 3.66 26.89 6.67
N LEU A 58 4.58 27.67 6.10
CA LEU A 58 4.59 29.13 6.22
C LEU A 58 3.31 29.76 5.64
N LEU A 59 2.86 29.28 4.48
CA LEU A 59 1.61 29.74 3.87
C LEU A 59 0.41 29.41 4.75
N THR A 60 0.34 28.20 5.29
CA THR A 60 -0.75 27.78 6.20
C THR A 60 -0.77 28.66 7.45
N VAL A 61 0.38 28.89 8.07
CA VAL A 61 0.50 29.79 9.23
C VAL A 61 0.10 31.21 8.86
N ALA A 62 0.50 31.71 7.68
CA ALA A 62 0.13 33.04 7.22
C ALA A 62 -1.39 33.19 7.02
N VAL A 63 -2.06 32.21 6.42
CA VAL A 63 -3.52 32.18 6.27
C VAL A 63 -4.20 32.25 7.64
N ILE A 64 -3.79 31.38 8.58
CA ILE A 64 -4.35 31.34 9.93
C ILE A 64 -4.12 32.68 10.67
N ALA A 65 -2.90 33.24 10.57
CA ALA A 65 -2.54 34.47 11.28
C ALA A 65 -3.26 35.71 10.72
N THR A 66 -3.56 35.72 9.42
CA THR A 66 -4.26 36.83 8.76
C THR A 66 -5.78 36.70 8.81
N GLY A 67 -6.31 35.51 9.13
CA GLY A 67 -7.75 35.23 9.16
C GLY A 67 -8.39 35.18 7.76
N LEU A 68 -7.58 34.81 6.75
CA LEU A 68 -8.01 34.57 5.37
C LEU A 68 -8.81 33.27 5.23
#